data_AF-A0AAD5AQL2-F1
#
_entry.id   AF-A0AAD5AQL2-F1
#
_cell.length_a   1.000
_cell.length_b   1.000
_cell.length_c   1.000
_cell.angle_alpha   90.00
_cell.angle_beta   90.00
_cell.angle_gamma   90.00
#
_symmetry.space_group_name_H-M   'P 1'
#
loop_
_entity.id
_entity.type
_entity.pdbx_description
1 polymer ?
#
loop_
_entity_poly.entity_id
_entity_poly.type
_entity_poly.pdbx_seq_one_letter_code
_entity_poly.pdbx_strand_id
1 'polypeptide(L)'
;MATEQPLKSSGPSPLSSQVHAAAVNGDRSSLQRLITAEPCLRDSEDQFGRTPLMYCVLADRLDCAETLLKAGASVNKADRSKRTALHLAAQKLLPLGVATADHPSPYPQSSKSASFKPTTCMSSLTTSIKLLLGLPLFLLLGGSIPSILLPLCPMCLLCTCPNHLNLASKSQSRLPHLVFKTSNGNVRFMKLLLSRHANWLLKDLEEMTPLHLATRHSSPKPLSLLLKHMAPGEVDTQDRNKQTALHWSAFYNHAEHVKLLIKHDSNIGIPDSEGKIPLHWAAHNKHPNATHTVRCILDAAPTESLLNWQDYEGRTPLHFAVADGNEEVVEVLTSYKGCSVTAYDNLFRTPLHWASLLGHARIVHLLLERNKSGMIPSDSQGATPLHYGAQSNYADTVVVFLRHPSIRDEPDLEGRTAFMWAAGKGSDDVIKVMLELKHDMDINMADKYGGTALHAAALSGHISTVRLLLEKGAIVDPLDVMKHTPLFRACEMGHRDVILTLIKGGAHVNLVDTDGHSALHWAALGGNAEVCEVLMENGLGPNLQDHAGRTPLQCAAYAGYINCMALLIQHDADPNIQDKEVGNKARIEKTLG
;
A
#
# COMPACT_ATOMS: atom_id res chain seq x y z
N MET A 1 -39.75 -23.30 -46.58
CA MET A 1 -38.43 -23.47 -47.23
C MET A 1 -37.87 -22.12 -47.62
N ALA A 2 -36.54 -22.02 -47.69
CA ALA A 2 -35.67 -20.83 -47.83
C ALA A 2 -35.34 -20.15 -46.47
N THR A 3 -34.51 -20.76 -45.61
CA THR A 3 -33.02 -20.77 -45.55
C THR A 3 -32.43 -19.48 -44.96
N GLU A 4 -32.11 -19.55 -43.66
CA GLU A 4 -31.12 -18.69 -43.00
C GLU A 4 -29.76 -18.85 -43.71
N GLN A 5 -29.09 -17.74 -44.01
CA GLN A 5 -27.67 -17.73 -44.38
C GLN A 5 -26.84 -17.28 -43.17
N PRO A 6 -25.71 -17.96 -42.88
CA PRO A 6 -24.85 -17.61 -41.76
C PRO A 6 -24.02 -16.36 -42.09
N LEU A 7 -23.94 -15.44 -41.12
CA LEU A 7 -23.02 -14.31 -41.11
C LEU A 7 -21.57 -14.79 -41.29
N LYS A 8 -21.00 -14.61 -42.49
CA LYS A 8 -19.56 -14.73 -42.74
C LYS A 8 -18.82 -13.59 -42.05
N SER A 9 -17.98 -13.93 -41.07
CA SER A 9 -16.86 -13.07 -40.66
C SER A 9 -15.88 -12.97 -41.84
N SER A 10 -15.89 -11.84 -42.54
CA SER A 10 -14.96 -11.57 -43.64
C SER A 10 -13.64 -11.05 -43.07
N GLY A 11 -12.54 -11.77 -43.34
CA GLY A 11 -11.19 -11.22 -43.16
C GLY A 11 -10.94 -10.05 -44.13
N PRO A 12 -9.92 -9.21 -43.89
CA PRO A 12 -9.63 -8.06 -44.75
C PRO A 12 -9.34 -8.53 -46.18
N SER A 13 -9.89 -7.82 -47.17
CA SER A 13 -9.64 -8.12 -48.59
C SER A 13 -8.13 -8.04 -48.91
N PRO A 14 -7.62 -8.82 -49.89
CA PRO A 14 -6.21 -8.77 -50.27
C PRO A 14 -5.74 -7.36 -50.64
N LEU A 15 -6.62 -6.57 -51.27
CA LEU A 15 -6.38 -5.17 -51.65
C LEU A 15 -6.32 -4.24 -50.44
N SER A 16 -7.16 -4.44 -49.42
CA SER A 16 -7.06 -3.72 -48.14
C SER A 16 -5.70 -3.94 -47.50
N SER A 17 -5.22 -5.19 -47.46
CA SER A 17 -3.90 -5.49 -46.90
C SER A 17 -2.75 -4.83 -47.69
N GLN A 18 -2.87 -4.72 -49.02
CA GLN A 18 -1.88 -4.05 -49.87
C GLN A 18 -1.82 -2.53 -49.65
N VAL A 19 -2.96 -1.87 -49.43
CA VAL A 19 -3.00 -0.42 -49.16
C VAL A 19 -2.35 -0.09 -47.83
N HIS A 20 -2.62 -0.91 -46.80
CA HIS A 20 -1.94 -0.79 -45.51
C HIS A 20 -0.43 -1.01 -45.63
N ALA A 21 0.00 -2.03 -46.39
CA ALA A 21 1.42 -2.29 -46.62
C ALA A 21 2.10 -1.14 -47.37
N ALA A 22 1.46 -0.56 -48.39
CA ALA A 22 1.96 0.60 -49.12
C ALA A 22 2.11 1.82 -48.20
N ALA A 23 1.13 2.07 -47.33
CA ALA A 23 1.16 3.14 -46.33
C ALA A 23 2.30 2.97 -45.30
N VAL A 24 2.53 1.75 -44.82
CA VAL A 24 3.62 1.42 -43.89
C VAL A 24 5.00 1.56 -44.56
N ASN A 25 5.15 1.02 -45.77
CA ASN A 25 6.41 1.02 -46.50
C ASN A 25 6.77 2.40 -47.06
N GLY A 26 5.82 3.34 -47.10
CA GLY A 26 6.02 4.67 -47.66
C GLY A 26 6.01 4.70 -49.19
N ASP A 27 5.40 3.69 -49.84
CA ASP A 27 5.29 3.62 -51.30
C ASP A 27 4.12 4.49 -51.78
N ARG A 28 4.41 5.78 -51.95
CA ARG A 28 3.45 6.80 -52.41
C ARG A 28 2.84 6.46 -53.77
N SER A 29 3.63 5.92 -54.69
CA SER A 29 3.18 5.63 -56.06
C SER A 29 2.19 4.48 -56.09
N SER A 30 2.46 3.41 -55.35
CA SER A 30 1.52 2.29 -55.21
C SER A 30 0.27 2.70 -54.43
N LEU A 31 0.42 3.49 -53.36
CA LEU A 31 -0.69 4.02 -52.58
C LEU A 31 -1.65 4.86 -53.44
N GLN A 32 -1.12 5.77 -54.25
CA GLN A 32 -1.92 6.58 -55.17
C GLN A 32 -2.64 5.74 -56.21
N ARG A 33 -1.95 4.76 -56.82
CA ARG A 33 -2.54 3.85 -57.81
C ARG A 33 -3.70 3.04 -57.23
N LEU A 34 -3.52 2.49 -56.03
CA LEU A 34 -4.53 1.68 -55.35
C LEU A 34 -5.76 2.50 -54.99
N ILE A 35 -5.58 3.73 -54.49
CA ILE A 35 -6.69 4.63 -54.12
C ILE A 35 -7.42 5.17 -55.36
N THR A 36 -6.71 5.45 -56.46
CA THR A 36 -7.34 5.87 -57.72
C THR A 36 -8.15 4.73 -58.34
N ALA A 37 -7.67 3.49 -58.25
CA ALA A 37 -8.39 2.32 -58.75
C ALA A 37 -9.63 1.99 -57.90
N GLU A 38 -9.49 2.00 -56.58
CA GLU A 38 -10.58 1.73 -55.63
C GLU A 38 -10.62 2.80 -54.53
N PRO A 39 -11.44 3.86 -54.71
CA PRO A 39 -11.48 4.97 -53.76
C PRO A 39 -12.01 4.57 -52.37
N CYS A 40 -12.66 3.41 -52.22
CA CYS A 40 -13.09 2.89 -50.92
C CYS A 40 -11.90 2.44 -50.03
N LEU A 41 -10.74 2.16 -50.62
CA LEU A 41 -9.56 1.68 -49.88
C LEU A 41 -8.88 2.75 -49.03
N ARG A 42 -9.13 4.04 -49.29
CA ARG A 42 -8.48 5.14 -48.56
C ARG A 42 -8.75 5.13 -47.05
N ASP A 43 -9.92 4.62 -46.66
CA ASP A 43 -10.38 4.48 -45.27
C ASP A 43 -10.63 3.01 -44.91
N SER A 44 -10.05 2.06 -45.64
CA SER A 44 -10.16 0.64 -45.31
C SER A 44 -9.62 0.37 -43.92
N GLU A 45 -10.30 -0.48 -43.15
CA GLU A 45 -9.88 -0.80 -41.79
C GLU A 45 -9.15 -2.15 -41.74
N ASP A 46 -8.10 -2.22 -40.93
CA ASP A 46 -7.50 -3.49 -40.54
C ASP A 46 -8.32 -4.20 -39.44
N GLN A 47 -7.85 -5.35 -38.97
CA GLN A 47 -8.50 -6.11 -37.89
C GLN A 47 -8.58 -5.36 -36.54
N PHE A 48 -7.92 -4.22 -36.40
CA PHE A 48 -7.94 -3.35 -35.23
C PHE A 48 -8.68 -2.02 -35.49
N GLY A 49 -9.31 -1.86 -36.66
CA GLY A 49 -10.00 -0.62 -37.06
C GLY A 49 -9.05 0.48 -37.55
N ARG A 50 -7.76 0.20 -37.74
CA ARG A 50 -6.77 1.20 -38.16
C ARG A 50 -6.86 1.45 -39.65
N THR A 51 -6.75 2.72 -40.03
CA THR A 51 -6.77 3.15 -41.43
C THR A 51 -5.36 3.27 -42.00
N PRO A 52 -5.19 3.32 -43.34
CA PRO A 52 -3.89 3.61 -43.96
C PRO A 52 -3.27 4.91 -43.44
N LEU A 53 -4.08 5.93 -43.14
CA LEU A 53 -3.61 7.20 -42.57
C LEU A 53 -2.96 7.01 -41.20
N MET A 54 -3.54 6.18 -40.32
CA MET A 54 -2.95 5.86 -39.01
C MET A 54 -1.62 5.13 -39.15
N TYR A 55 -1.50 4.22 -40.11
CA TYR A 55 -0.24 3.54 -40.39
C TYR A 55 0.84 4.50 -40.92
N CYS A 56 0.47 5.48 -41.76
CA CYS A 56 1.41 6.52 -42.18
C CYS A 56 1.94 7.33 -40.98
N VAL A 57 1.08 7.66 -40.00
CA VAL A 57 1.50 8.34 -38.77
C VAL A 57 2.44 7.45 -37.94
N LEU A 58 2.06 6.20 -37.70
CA LEU A 58 2.86 5.24 -36.93
C LEU A 58 4.21 4.96 -37.58
N ALA A 59 4.28 4.88 -38.92
CA ALA A 59 5.51 4.58 -39.66
C ALA A 59 6.30 5.83 -40.11
N ASP A 60 5.94 7.03 -39.63
CA ASP A 60 6.56 8.31 -39.98
C ASP A 60 6.63 8.59 -41.51
N ARG A 61 5.55 8.28 -42.25
CA ARG A 61 5.42 8.46 -43.71
C ARG A 61 4.60 9.69 -44.08
N LEU A 62 5.18 10.88 -43.93
CA LEU A 62 4.47 12.16 -44.10
C LEU A 62 3.90 12.35 -45.52
N ASP A 63 4.67 12.02 -46.55
CA ASP A 63 4.26 12.21 -47.96
C ASP A 63 3.07 11.31 -48.35
N CYS A 64 3.03 10.10 -47.78
CA CYS A 64 1.92 9.16 -47.98
C CYS A 64 0.66 9.65 -47.25
N ALA A 65 0.79 10.18 -46.04
CA ALA A 65 -0.33 10.79 -45.32
C ALA A 65 -0.87 12.03 -46.04
N GLU A 66 -0.01 12.89 -46.59
CA GLU A 66 -0.46 14.05 -47.37
C GLU A 66 -1.22 13.60 -48.63
N THR A 67 -0.74 12.55 -49.31
CA THR A 67 -1.41 11.97 -50.48
C THR A 67 -2.79 11.40 -50.11
N LEU A 68 -2.90 10.68 -49.00
CA LEU A 68 -4.18 10.17 -48.47
C LEU A 68 -5.17 11.29 -48.13
N LEU A 69 -4.70 12.34 -47.45
CA LEU A 69 -5.54 13.48 -47.07
C LEU A 69 -5.98 14.31 -48.28
N LYS A 70 -5.10 14.49 -49.29
CA LYS A 70 -5.48 15.10 -50.59
C LYS A 70 -6.50 14.25 -51.32
N ALA A 71 -6.39 12.92 -51.21
CA ALA A 71 -7.36 11.99 -51.73
C ALA A 71 -8.64 11.91 -50.86
N GLY A 72 -8.83 12.75 -49.83
CA GLY A 72 -10.07 12.80 -49.05
C GLY A 72 -10.23 11.68 -48.02
N ALA A 73 -9.14 11.11 -47.51
CA ALA A 73 -9.20 10.18 -46.37
C ALA A 73 -9.75 10.88 -45.12
N SER A 74 -10.53 10.15 -44.32
CA SER A 74 -11.16 10.68 -43.12
C SER A 74 -10.14 10.89 -42.00
N VAL A 75 -9.85 12.16 -41.70
CA VAL A 75 -8.86 12.57 -40.68
C VAL A 75 -9.26 12.18 -39.26
N ASN A 76 -10.57 12.13 -38.99
CA ASN A 76 -11.15 11.89 -37.66
C ASN A 76 -11.66 10.45 -37.47
N LYS A 77 -11.41 9.57 -38.45
CA LYS A 77 -11.75 8.15 -38.30
C LYS A 77 -10.95 7.56 -37.14
N ALA A 78 -11.62 6.78 -36.31
CA ALA A 78 -11.06 6.24 -35.08
C ALA A 78 -10.88 4.71 -35.19
N ASP A 79 -9.83 4.18 -34.55
CA ASP A 79 -9.60 2.75 -34.46
C ASP A 79 -10.57 2.08 -33.46
N ARG A 80 -10.49 0.77 -33.26
CA ARG A 80 -11.30 0.06 -32.24
C ARG A 80 -11.04 0.57 -30.82
N SER A 81 -9.90 1.21 -30.58
CA SER A 81 -9.55 1.89 -29.32
C SER A 81 -9.99 3.36 -29.29
N LYS A 82 -10.84 3.79 -30.23
CA LYS A 82 -11.30 5.17 -30.40
C LYS A 82 -10.18 6.20 -30.63
N ARG A 83 -8.98 5.77 -30.98
CA ARG A 83 -7.85 6.66 -31.28
C ARG A 83 -7.90 7.11 -32.73
N THR A 84 -7.74 8.41 -32.94
CA THR A 84 -7.61 8.99 -34.28
C THR A 84 -6.14 9.08 -34.70
N ALA A 85 -5.90 9.40 -35.98
CA ALA A 85 -4.55 9.70 -36.47
C ALA A 85 -3.88 10.82 -35.64
N LEU A 86 -4.64 11.78 -35.11
CA LEU A 86 -4.12 12.84 -34.24
C LEU A 86 -3.70 12.33 -32.86
N HIS A 87 -4.43 11.37 -32.27
CA HIS A 87 -4.00 10.72 -31.02
C HIS A 87 -2.65 10.02 -31.20
N LEU A 88 -2.51 9.26 -32.29
CA LEU A 88 -1.27 8.53 -32.60
C LEU A 88 -0.11 9.49 -32.88
N ALA A 89 -0.37 10.62 -33.52
CA ALA A 89 0.64 11.66 -33.77
C ALA A 89 1.06 12.39 -32.49
N ALA A 90 0.12 12.60 -31.56
CA ALA A 90 0.39 13.23 -30.26
C ALA A 90 1.04 12.27 -29.25
N GLN A 91 0.91 10.97 -29.44
CA GLN A 91 1.51 9.95 -28.58
C GLN A 91 3.00 9.78 -28.89
N LYS A 92 3.84 9.80 -27.84
CA LYS A 92 5.26 9.44 -27.95
C LYS A 92 5.37 7.94 -28.20
N LEU A 93 5.69 7.53 -29.43
CA LEU A 93 6.05 6.15 -29.74
C LEU A 93 7.44 5.87 -29.15
N LEU A 94 7.48 5.30 -27.94
CA LEU A 94 8.72 4.77 -27.38
C LEU A 94 9.12 3.50 -28.17
N PRO A 95 10.42 3.28 -28.44
CA PRO A 95 10.87 2.01 -29.01
C PRO A 95 10.54 0.86 -28.04
N LEU A 96 9.97 -0.23 -28.58
CA LEU A 96 9.58 -1.43 -27.84
C LEU A 96 10.77 -1.98 -27.03
N GLY A 97 10.62 -2.03 -25.70
CA GLY A 97 11.64 -2.57 -24.79
C GLY A 97 11.59 -2.03 -23.35
N VAL A 98 10.86 -0.94 -23.10
CA VAL A 98 10.59 -0.45 -21.75
C VAL A 98 9.18 -0.88 -21.36
N ALA A 99 9.06 -1.66 -20.28
CA ALA A 99 7.76 -2.03 -19.72
C ALA A 99 7.00 -0.74 -19.37
N THR A 100 5.85 -0.51 -20.02
CA THR A 100 5.00 0.64 -19.74
C THR A 100 4.31 0.44 -18.39
N ALA A 101 4.98 0.90 -17.32
CA ALA A 101 4.36 1.29 -16.06
C ALA A 101 4.06 2.81 -16.07
N ASP A 102 3.77 3.39 -17.25
CA ASP A 102 3.65 4.83 -17.49
C ASP A 102 2.21 5.36 -17.38
N HIS A 103 1.27 4.55 -16.86
CA HIS A 103 0.03 5.11 -16.34
C HIS A 103 0.33 5.64 -14.93
N PRO A 104 -0.15 6.83 -14.54
CA PRO A 104 -0.21 7.23 -13.14
C PRO A 104 -1.01 6.15 -12.43
N SER A 105 -0.30 5.19 -11.83
CA SER A 105 -0.92 4.15 -11.04
C SER A 105 -1.41 4.85 -9.78
N PRO A 106 -2.66 4.63 -9.35
CA PRO A 106 -3.15 5.12 -8.06
C PRO A 106 -2.37 4.49 -6.89
N TYR A 107 -1.57 3.45 -7.15
CA TYR A 107 -0.75 2.79 -6.15
C TYR A 107 0.69 3.30 -6.17
N PRO A 108 1.23 3.73 -5.02
CA PRO A 108 2.67 3.86 -4.89
C PRO A 108 3.28 2.49 -5.20
N GLN A 109 4.22 2.43 -6.15
CA GLN A 109 5.20 1.34 -6.14
C GLN A 109 6.12 1.57 -4.96
N SER A 110 5.60 1.32 -3.76
CA SER A 110 6.42 1.08 -2.61
C SER A 110 7.17 -0.22 -2.85
N SER A 111 8.49 -0.12 -2.80
CA SER A 111 9.33 -1.24 -2.43
C SER A 111 8.74 -1.90 -1.18
N LYS A 112 8.07 -3.06 -1.34
CA LYS A 112 7.60 -3.92 -0.24
C LYS A 112 7.13 -3.13 1.01
N SER A 113 6.25 -2.15 0.87
CA SER A 113 5.48 -1.73 2.05
C SER A 113 4.39 -2.77 2.19
N ALA A 114 4.56 -3.68 3.14
CA ALA A 114 3.48 -4.51 3.61
C ALA A 114 2.23 -3.63 3.74
N SER A 115 1.14 -4.08 3.13
CA SER A 115 -0.19 -3.67 3.54
C SER A 115 -0.35 -4.11 5.00
N PHE A 116 0.24 -3.37 5.92
CA PHE A 116 -0.15 -3.42 7.31
C PHE A 116 -1.52 -2.76 7.33
N LYS A 117 -2.53 -3.61 7.11
CA LYS A 117 -3.72 -3.49 7.95
C LYS A 117 -3.18 -3.28 9.37
N PRO A 118 -3.77 -2.40 10.19
CA PRO A 118 -3.71 -2.72 11.60
C PRO A 118 -4.23 -4.15 11.66
N THR A 119 -3.35 -5.11 11.89
CA THR A 119 -3.70 -6.08 12.90
C THR A 119 -4.11 -5.19 14.05
N THR A 120 -5.41 -4.99 14.18
CA THR A 120 -6.08 -5.41 15.39
C THR A 120 -5.30 -6.62 15.87
N CYS A 121 -4.22 -6.37 16.61
CA CYS A 121 -3.92 -7.17 17.76
C CYS A 121 -5.28 -7.31 18.40
N MET A 122 -5.78 -8.54 18.45
CA MET A 122 -7.08 -8.86 18.99
C MET A 122 -7.17 -8.24 20.40
N SER A 123 -7.66 -7.01 20.47
CA SER A 123 -7.85 -6.24 21.70
C SER A 123 -9.15 -5.47 21.56
N SER A 124 -10.21 -6.17 21.14
CA SER A 124 -11.62 -5.83 21.46
C SER A 124 -12.59 -6.94 20.99
N LEU A 125 -12.24 -8.21 21.20
CA LEU A 125 -13.22 -9.30 21.00
C LEU A 125 -13.09 -10.44 22.00
N THR A 126 -12.77 -10.14 23.26
CA THR A 126 -13.01 -11.07 24.39
C THR A 126 -13.15 -10.32 25.71
N THR A 127 -14.11 -9.40 25.80
CA THR A 127 -14.79 -9.13 27.08
C THR A 127 -16.27 -8.95 26.77
N SER A 128 -17.05 -10.03 26.91
CA SER A 128 -18.51 -10.07 27.21
C SER A 128 -19.25 -11.30 26.62
N ILE A 129 -18.73 -12.52 26.77
CA ILE A 129 -19.63 -13.67 26.94
C ILE A 129 -19.32 -14.30 28.29
N LYS A 130 -20.23 -13.98 29.21
CA LYS A 130 -20.35 -14.38 30.60
C LYS A 130 -19.78 -15.76 30.94
N LEU A 131 -18.83 -15.74 31.88
CA LEU A 131 -18.89 -16.62 33.05
C LEU A 131 -20.31 -16.55 33.63
N LEU A 132 -21.04 -17.67 33.62
CA LEU A 132 -22.22 -17.87 34.45
C LEU A 132 -21.87 -19.02 35.38
N LEU A 133 -21.49 -18.65 36.60
CA LEU A 133 -21.30 -19.53 37.76
C LEU A 133 -22.60 -20.31 38.05
N GLY A 134 -22.44 -21.51 38.59
CA GLY A 134 -23.42 -22.59 38.60
C GLY A 134 -24.78 -22.36 39.29
N LEU A 135 -25.80 -23.10 38.82
CA LEU A 135 -26.61 -24.10 39.55
C LEU A 135 -27.75 -24.64 38.62
N PRO A 136 -28.40 -25.79 38.94
CA PRO A 136 -28.95 -26.75 37.96
C PRO A 136 -30.47 -26.61 37.75
N LEU A 137 -30.97 -26.93 36.54
CA LEU A 137 -32.24 -27.65 36.31
C LEU A 137 -32.48 -27.96 34.82
N PHE A 138 -32.39 -29.25 34.48
CA PHE A 138 -33.40 -30.05 33.76
C PHE A 138 -34.43 -29.33 32.86
N LEU A 139 -34.42 -29.59 31.55
CA LEU A 139 -35.35 -30.48 30.82
C LEU A 139 -35.39 -30.17 29.30
N LEU A 140 -35.16 -31.25 28.54
CA LEU A 140 -35.97 -31.72 27.41
C LEU A 140 -35.82 -31.11 26.00
N LEU A 141 -35.64 -32.08 25.08
CA LEU A 141 -35.86 -32.08 23.63
C LEU A 141 -34.76 -31.35 22.85
N GLY A 142 -33.91 -32.00 22.06
CA GLY A 142 -34.06 -33.26 21.34
C GLY A 142 -33.52 -33.02 19.94
N GLY A 143 -32.64 -33.90 19.45
CA GLY A 143 -32.35 -34.01 18.01
C GLY A 143 -31.01 -33.44 17.54
N SER A 144 -30.06 -34.38 17.39
CA SER A 144 -29.26 -34.59 16.18
C SER A 144 -28.18 -33.57 15.77
N ILE A 145 -26.94 -33.93 16.10
CA ILE A 145 -25.71 -33.63 15.32
C ILE A 145 -25.73 -34.51 14.05
N PRO A 146 -25.26 -34.03 12.87
CA PRO A 146 -23.89 -34.37 12.41
C PRO A 146 -23.16 -33.15 11.78
N SER A 147 -21.93 -32.87 12.21
CA SER A 147 -20.66 -33.27 11.56
C SER A 147 -20.03 -32.16 10.71
N ILE A 148 -19.12 -31.41 11.34
CA ILE A 148 -18.12 -30.57 10.68
C ILE A 148 -16.98 -31.49 10.25
N LEU A 149 -16.76 -31.59 8.94
CA LEU A 149 -15.53 -32.11 8.37
C LEU A 149 -14.68 -30.90 7.92
N LEU A 150 -13.65 -30.60 8.70
CA LEU A 150 -12.40 -30.10 8.14
C LEU A 150 -11.66 -31.30 7.54
N PRO A 151 -10.85 -31.07 6.50
CA PRO A 151 -9.46 -31.49 6.69
C PRO A 151 -8.42 -30.46 6.20
N LEU A 152 -7.42 -30.31 7.06
CA LEU A 152 -5.98 -30.48 6.76
C LEU A 152 -5.26 -29.40 5.93
N CYS A 153 -4.33 -28.75 6.63
CA CYS A 153 -3.08 -28.26 6.10
C CYS A 153 -2.24 -29.41 5.50
N PRO A 154 -1.28 -29.12 4.61
CA PRO A 154 0.08 -29.44 5.02
C PRO A 154 1.11 -28.34 4.72
N MET A 155 2.11 -28.33 5.60
CA MET A 155 3.39 -27.65 5.54
C MET A 155 4.31 -28.16 4.41
N CYS A 156 5.32 -27.34 4.12
CA CYS A 156 6.64 -27.63 3.56
C CYS A 156 6.90 -27.59 2.04
N LEU A 157 8.01 -26.93 1.74
CA LEU A 157 8.72 -26.72 0.47
C LEU A 157 8.01 -25.86 -0.58
N LEU A 158 8.56 -24.68 -0.84
CA LEU A 158 9.18 -24.33 -2.12
C LEU A 158 9.92 -22.99 -1.98
N CYS A 159 11.22 -23.06 -1.73
CA CYS A 159 12.15 -22.17 -2.42
C CYS A 159 12.09 -22.55 -3.91
N THR A 160 11.18 -21.95 -4.66
CA THR A 160 11.34 -21.79 -6.10
C THR A 160 10.79 -20.43 -6.51
N CYS A 161 11.65 -19.66 -7.17
CA CYS A 161 11.30 -18.50 -7.97
C CYS A 161 10.12 -18.76 -8.94
N PRO A 162 9.50 -17.68 -9.43
CA PRO A 162 8.06 -17.54 -9.56
C PRO A 162 7.58 -17.93 -10.96
N ASN A 163 6.38 -18.52 -11.05
CA ASN A 163 5.61 -18.56 -12.28
C ASN A 163 4.13 -18.83 -11.96
N HIS A 164 3.34 -17.77 -11.84
CA HIS A 164 1.91 -17.72 -12.19
C HIS A 164 1.55 -16.23 -12.29
N LEU A 165 1.81 -15.59 -13.44
CA LEU A 165 0.81 -15.43 -14.51
C LEU A 165 -0.57 -15.03 -13.94
N ASN A 166 -0.65 -13.79 -13.47
CA ASN A 166 -1.91 -13.08 -13.46
C ASN A 166 -2.27 -12.79 -14.93
N LEU A 167 -3.39 -13.35 -15.38
CA LEU A 167 -4.03 -13.09 -16.67
C LEU A 167 -4.56 -11.65 -16.69
N ALA A 168 -3.65 -10.68 -16.70
CA ALA A 168 -3.94 -9.40 -17.34
C ALA A 168 -4.22 -9.72 -18.80
N SER A 169 -5.36 -9.27 -19.30
CA SER A 169 -5.78 -9.38 -20.70
C SER A 169 -4.63 -8.95 -21.60
N LYS A 170 -3.91 -9.94 -22.15
CA LYS A 170 -2.94 -9.74 -23.22
C LYS A 170 -3.71 -9.33 -24.47
N SER A 171 -3.99 -8.04 -24.60
CA SER A 171 -4.10 -7.37 -25.89
C SER A 171 -2.76 -6.70 -26.23
N GLN A 172 -1.66 -7.41 -25.99
CA GLN A 172 -0.40 -7.09 -26.67
C GLN A 172 -0.60 -7.38 -28.16
N SER A 173 -0.94 -6.34 -28.91
CA SER A 173 -0.82 -6.36 -30.36
C SER A 173 0.66 -6.58 -30.69
N ARG A 174 1.01 -7.82 -31.05
CA ARG A 174 2.29 -8.11 -31.72
C ARG A 174 2.29 -7.32 -33.03
N LEU A 175 2.92 -6.15 -33.01
CA LEU A 175 3.30 -5.43 -34.22
C LEU A 175 4.48 -6.20 -34.84
N PRO A 176 4.38 -6.68 -36.09
CA PRO A 176 5.56 -7.18 -36.80
C PRO A 176 6.55 -6.03 -36.98
N HIS A 177 7.84 -6.32 -36.77
CA HIS A 177 9.02 -5.46 -36.89
C HIS A 177 8.80 -4.15 -37.69
N LEU A 178 8.42 -3.08 -36.98
CA LEU A 178 8.40 -1.72 -37.47
C LEU A 178 9.34 -0.90 -36.58
N VAL A 179 10.48 -0.50 -37.15
CA VAL A 179 11.47 0.33 -36.46
C VAL A 179 10.91 1.76 -36.37
N PHE A 180 10.29 2.07 -35.24
CA PHE A 180 9.75 3.41 -34.94
C PHE A 180 10.90 4.40 -34.70
N LYS A 181 11.13 5.32 -35.65
CA LYS A 181 12.17 6.35 -35.55
C LYS A 181 11.55 7.74 -35.44
N THR A 182 11.87 8.40 -34.32
CA THR A 182 12.06 9.85 -34.10
C THR A 182 10.92 10.70 -33.52
N SER A 183 11.31 11.47 -32.49
CA SER A 183 10.58 12.52 -31.79
C SER A 183 10.26 13.78 -32.61
N ASN A 184 10.71 13.86 -33.88
CA ASN A 184 10.54 15.04 -34.74
C ASN A 184 9.42 14.88 -35.80
N GLY A 185 9.04 13.65 -36.15
CA GLY A 185 7.96 13.36 -37.10
C GLY A 185 6.59 13.80 -36.57
N ASN A 186 6.33 13.54 -35.29
CA ASN A 186 5.06 13.81 -34.61
C ASN A 186 4.56 15.26 -34.78
N VAL A 187 5.43 16.25 -34.63
CA VAL A 187 5.07 17.68 -34.75
C VAL A 187 4.63 18.02 -36.18
N ARG A 188 5.27 17.43 -37.21
CA ARG A 188 4.91 17.67 -38.62
C ARG A 188 3.57 17.02 -38.95
N PHE A 189 3.34 15.79 -38.47
CA PHE A 189 2.05 15.12 -38.60
C PHE A 189 0.93 15.88 -37.92
N MET A 190 1.13 16.32 -36.67
CA MET A 190 0.13 17.12 -35.96
C MET A 190 -0.24 18.39 -36.73
N LYS A 191 0.76 19.13 -37.26
CA LYS A 191 0.48 20.31 -38.11
C LYS A 191 -0.33 19.95 -39.35
N LEU A 192 0.03 18.88 -40.05
CA LEU A 192 -0.67 18.42 -41.25
C LEU A 192 -2.12 18.05 -40.92
N LEU A 193 -2.33 17.25 -39.87
CA LEU A 193 -3.66 16.78 -39.45
C LEU A 193 -4.53 17.96 -38.98
N LEU A 194 -4.00 18.87 -38.16
CA LEU A 194 -4.73 20.06 -37.70
C LEU A 194 -5.10 21.00 -38.87
N SER A 195 -4.22 21.16 -39.87
CA SER A 195 -4.53 21.93 -41.09
C SER A 195 -5.67 21.34 -41.93
N ARG A 196 -6.01 20.07 -41.69
CA ARG A 196 -7.11 19.33 -42.35
C ARG A 196 -8.29 19.10 -41.42
N HIS A 197 -8.46 19.95 -40.39
CA HIS A 197 -9.58 19.90 -39.44
C HIS A 197 -9.64 18.61 -38.61
N ALA A 198 -8.48 18.07 -38.21
CA ALA A 198 -8.43 17.04 -37.19
C ALA A 198 -9.01 17.58 -35.86
N ASN A 199 -9.92 16.82 -35.27
CA ASN A 199 -10.60 17.19 -34.03
C ASN A 199 -9.75 16.75 -32.82
N TRP A 200 -9.24 17.73 -32.08
CA TRP A 200 -8.44 17.54 -30.86
C TRP A 200 -9.27 17.28 -29.60
N LEU A 201 -10.60 17.35 -29.67
CA LEU A 201 -11.51 17.06 -28.55
C LEU A 201 -11.98 15.59 -28.54
N LEU A 202 -11.67 14.83 -29.58
CA LEU A 202 -12.00 13.41 -29.61
C LEU A 202 -11.26 12.68 -28.49
N LYS A 203 -11.99 11.76 -27.85
CA LYS A 203 -11.55 10.96 -26.72
C LYS A 203 -11.34 9.52 -27.15
N ASP A 204 -10.25 8.92 -26.71
CA ASP A 204 -10.01 7.48 -26.86
C ASP A 204 -10.80 6.65 -25.83
N LEU A 205 -10.53 5.33 -25.74
CA LEU A 205 -11.19 4.46 -24.76
C LEU A 205 -10.87 4.78 -23.29
N GLU A 206 -9.77 5.49 -23.02
CA GLU A 206 -9.39 5.97 -21.68
C GLU A 206 -9.90 7.39 -21.44
N GLU A 207 -10.76 7.88 -22.34
CA GLU A 207 -11.22 9.26 -22.39
C GLU A 207 -10.11 10.31 -22.55
N MET A 208 -8.92 9.89 -23.00
CA MET A 208 -7.81 10.81 -23.24
C MET A 208 -7.99 11.52 -24.57
N THR A 209 -7.73 12.82 -24.55
CA THR A 209 -7.60 13.64 -25.77
C THR A 209 -6.15 13.65 -26.26
N PRO A 210 -5.87 14.03 -27.52
CA PRO A 210 -4.51 14.27 -28.00
C PRO A 210 -3.71 15.25 -27.12
N LEU A 211 -4.39 16.16 -26.41
CA LEU A 211 -3.72 17.07 -25.46
C LEU A 211 -3.07 16.30 -24.31
N HIS A 212 -3.77 15.33 -23.71
CA HIS A 212 -3.22 14.47 -22.66
C HIS A 212 -1.98 13.72 -23.15
N LEU A 213 -2.07 13.11 -24.33
CA LEU A 213 -0.97 12.34 -24.91
C LEU A 213 0.25 13.20 -25.25
N ALA A 214 0.04 14.45 -25.67
CA ALA A 214 1.12 15.39 -25.97
C ALA A 214 1.99 15.72 -24.74
N THR A 215 1.46 15.62 -23.52
CA THR A 215 2.22 15.88 -22.27
C THR A 215 3.32 14.84 -22.00
N ARG A 216 3.24 13.65 -22.62
CA ARG A 216 4.25 12.58 -22.48
C ARG A 216 5.57 12.94 -23.19
N HIS A 217 5.56 13.99 -24.00
CA HIS A 217 6.75 14.47 -24.68
C HIS A 217 7.54 15.40 -23.76
N SER A 218 8.86 15.20 -23.71
CA SER A 218 9.76 16.12 -22.99
C SER A 218 9.83 17.51 -23.66
N SER A 219 9.52 17.57 -24.96
CA SER A 219 9.47 18.83 -25.72
C SER A 219 8.08 19.45 -25.65
N PRO A 220 7.96 20.76 -25.35
CA PRO A 220 6.66 21.45 -25.29
C PRO A 220 6.02 21.69 -26.67
N LYS A 221 6.72 21.38 -27.77
CA LYS A 221 6.26 21.71 -29.13
C LYS A 221 4.92 21.05 -29.49
N PRO A 222 4.70 19.73 -29.29
CA PRO A 222 3.41 19.08 -29.58
C PRO A 222 2.26 19.70 -28.80
N LEU A 223 2.47 19.93 -27.50
CA LEU A 223 1.50 20.57 -26.62
C LEU A 223 1.17 22.00 -27.11
N SER A 224 2.19 22.81 -27.37
CA SER A 224 2.01 24.20 -27.84
C SER A 224 1.28 24.31 -29.18
N LEU A 225 1.34 23.29 -30.04
CA LEU A 225 0.60 23.28 -31.30
C LEU A 225 -0.90 23.07 -31.08
N LEU A 226 -1.27 22.17 -30.16
CA LEU A 226 -2.66 21.93 -29.82
C LEU A 226 -3.26 23.17 -29.14
N LEU A 227 -2.56 23.74 -28.16
CA LEU A 227 -3.03 24.90 -27.40
C LEU A 227 -3.31 26.14 -28.27
N LYS A 228 -2.67 26.29 -29.43
CA LYS A 228 -2.95 27.40 -30.37
C LYS A 228 -4.36 27.38 -30.96
N HIS A 229 -4.98 26.20 -31.01
CA HIS A 229 -6.30 26.01 -31.60
C HIS A 229 -7.41 25.90 -30.55
N MET A 230 -7.07 25.80 -29.27
CA MET A 230 -8.01 25.53 -28.19
C MET A 230 -8.54 26.82 -27.57
N ALA A 231 -9.83 26.81 -27.25
CA ALA A 231 -10.46 27.88 -26.48
C ALA A 231 -10.21 27.68 -24.97
N PRO A 232 -10.28 28.77 -24.16
CA PRO A 232 -10.29 28.65 -22.70
C PRO A 232 -11.39 27.68 -22.24
N GLY A 233 -11.05 26.74 -21.34
CA GLY A 233 -11.94 25.67 -20.87
C GLY A 233 -11.82 24.33 -21.60
N GLU A 234 -11.42 24.31 -22.88
CA GLU A 234 -11.14 23.03 -23.59
C GLU A 234 -9.86 22.36 -23.06
N VAL A 235 -8.95 23.18 -22.52
CA VAL A 235 -7.66 22.75 -21.96
C VAL A 235 -7.85 21.84 -20.74
N ASP A 236 -8.96 22.02 -20.03
CA ASP A 236 -9.29 21.32 -18.79
C ASP A 236 -10.16 20.07 -19.01
N THR A 237 -10.16 19.54 -20.24
CA THR A 237 -10.79 18.25 -20.52
C THR A 237 -10.20 17.16 -19.62
N GLN A 238 -11.09 16.33 -19.07
CA GLN A 238 -10.76 15.27 -18.13
C GLN A 238 -10.79 13.90 -18.79
N ASP A 239 -9.79 13.06 -18.49
CA ASP A 239 -9.76 11.65 -18.85
C ASP A 239 -10.64 10.79 -17.92
N ARG A 240 -10.55 9.45 -18.07
CA ARG A 240 -11.36 8.50 -17.30
C ARG A 240 -11.14 8.59 -15.79
N ASN A 241 -9.95 9.00 -15.36
CA ASN A 241 -9.59 9.20 -13.96
C ASN A 241 -9.83 10.65 -13.51
N LYS A 242 -10.57 11.44 -14.30
CA LYS A 242 -10.80 12.87 -14.08
C LYS A 242 -9.52 13.71 -14.11
N GLN A 243 -8.43 13.20 -14.68
CA GLN A 243 -7.16 13.92 -14.77
C GLN A 243 -7.17 14.81 -16.01
N THR A 244 -6.66 16.03 -15.86
CA THR A 244 -6.46 16.99 -16.96
C THR A 244 -5.03 16.90 -17.50
N ALA A 245 -4.76 17.49 -18.67
CA ALA A 245 -3.39 17.60 -19.20
C ALA A 245 -2.40 18.25 -18.21
N LEU A 246 -2.89 19.08 -17.28
CA LEU A 246 -2.08 19.68 -16.24
C LEU A 246 -1.64 18.66 -15.18
N HIS A 247 -2.51 17.71 -14.81
CA HIS A 247 -2.15 16.59 -13.91
C HIS A 247 -1.02 15.75 -14.51
N TRP A 248 -1.15 15.39 -15.80
CA TRP A 248 -0.14 14.62 -16.50
C TRP A 248 1.19 15.38 -16.63
N SER A 249 1.13 16.67 -16.93
CA SER A 249 2.33 17.53 -17.01
C SER A 249 3.03 17.66 -15.65
N ALA A 250 2.26 17.71 -14.56
CA ALA A 250 2.75 17.72 -13.19
C ALA A 250 3.40 16.38 -12.81
N PHE A 251 2.75 15.24 -13.11
CA PHE A 251 3.29 13.91 -12.88
C PHE A 251 4.65 13.68 -13.57
N TYR A 252 4.78 14.07 -14.84
CA TYR A 252 6.05 14.00 -15.57
C TYR A 252 7.06 15.10 -15.19
N ASN A 253 6.70 16.02 -14.29
CA ASN A 253 7.52 17.15 -13.87
C ASN A 253 8.08 17.98 -15.03
N HIS A 254 7.22 18.23 -16.02
CA HIS A 254 7.53 19.05 -17.17
C HIS A 254 7.11 20.50 -16.93
N ALA A 255 7.95 21.25 -16.18
CA ALA A 255 7.67 22.63 -15.79
C ALA A 255 7.24 23.54 -16.95
N GLU A 256 7.85 23.42 -18.13
CA GLU A 256 7.47 24.21 -19.31
C GLU A 256 6.07 23.86 -19.85
N HIS A 257 5.62 22.61 -19.73
CA HIS A 257 4.26 22.21 -20.10
C HIS A 257 3.25 22.81 -19.13
N VAL A 258 3.55 22.73 -17.83
CA VAL A 258 2.75 23.36 -16.77
C VAL A 258 2.61 24.86 -17.00
N LYS A 259 3.72 25.58 -17.26
CA LYS A 259 3.71 27.01 -17.58
C LYS A 259 2.83 27.33 -18.80
N LEU A 260 2.93 26.53 -19.86
CA LEU A 260 2.12 26.73 -21.07
C LEU A 260 0.64 26.51 -20.83
N LEU A 261 0.27 25.47 -20.08
CA LEU A 261 -1.14 25.19 -19.75
C LEU A 261 -1.74 26.28 -18.89
N ILE A 262 -1.02 26.73 -17.86
CA ILE A 262 -1.44 27.84 -16.99
C ILE A 262 -1.59 29.14 -17.80
N LYS A 263 -0.67 29.43 -18.73
CA LYS A 263 -0.76 30.60 -19.62
C LYS A 263 -2.01 30.58 -20.52
N HIS A 264 -2.53 29.39 -20.80
CA HIS A 264 -3.77 29.19 -21.56
C HIS A 264 -4.99 28.96 -20.65
N ASP A 265 -4.98 29.56 -19.46
CA ASP A 265 -6.08 29.57 -18.47
C ASP A 265 -6.52 28.18 -17.98
N SER A 266 -5.61 27.20 -17.93
CA SER A 266 -5.91 25.90 -17.33
C SER A 266 -6.11 26.02 -15.81
N ASN A 267 -7.19 25.41 -15.30
CA ASN A 267 -7.52 25.46 -13.89
C ASN A 267 -6.64 24.49 -13.06
N ILE A 268 -5.79 25.08 -12.23
CA ILE A 268 -4.85 24.39 -11.34
C ILE A 268 -5.51 23.67 -10.13
N GLY A 269 -6.79 23.90 -9.89
CA GLY A 269 -7.53 23.37 -8.73
C GLY A 269 -8.51 22.24 -9.06
N ILE A 270 -8.54 21.75 -10.31
CA ILE A 270 -9.42 20.63 -10.67
C ILE A 270 -8.91 19.36 -9.97
N PRO A 271 -9.74 18.66 -9.18
CA PRO A 271 -9.36 17.38 -8.60
C PRO A 271 -9.61 16.22 -9.57
N ASP A 272 -8.76 15.20 -9.49
CA ASP A 272 -8.94 13.91 -10.15
C ASP A 272 -9.95 13.01 -9.39
N SER A 273 -10.05 11.74 -9.79
CA SER A 273 -10.97 10.76 -9.20
C SER A 273 -10.69 10.44 -7.73
N GLU A 274 -9.52 10.78 -7.21
CA GLU A 274 -9.12 10.58 -5.82
C GLU A 274 -9.14 11.89 -5.01
N GLY A 275 -9.57 12.99 -5.63
CA GLY A 275 -9.55 14.31 -5.01
C GLY A 275 -8.20 15.02 -5.13
N LYS A 276 -7.22 14.46 -5.84
CA LYS A 276 -5.87 15.04 -5.98
C LYS A 276 -5.88 16.12 -7.05
N ILE A 277 -5.35 17.28 -6.70
CA ILE A 277 -5.06 18.36 -7.66
C ILE A 277 -3.66 18.17 -8.29
N PRO A 278 -3.31 18.85 -9.40
CA PRO A 278 -2.00 18.77 -10.05
C PRO A 278 -0.80 19.00 -9.11
N LEU A 279 -0.96 19.82 -8.07
CA LEU A 279 0.10 20.04 -7.08
C LEU A 279 0.49 18.76 -6.31
N HIS A 280 -0.46 17.85 -6.04
CA HIS A 280 -0.15 16.54 -5.45
C HIS A 280 0.76 15.73 -6.36
N TRP A 281 0.45 15.71 -7.66
CA TRP A 281 1.21 14.98 -8.67
C TRP A 281 2.61 15.57 -8.89
N ALA A 282 2.76 16.90 -8.84
CA ALA A 282 4.06 17.56 -8.89
C ALA A 282 4.90 17.28 -7.64
N ALA A 283 4.26 17.21 -6.47
CA ALA A 283 4.93 16.90 -5.21
C ALA A 283 5.33 15.42 -5.08
N HIS A 284 4.59 14.52 -5.73
CA HIS A 284 4.80 13.07 -5.72
C HIS A 284 5.84 12.62 -6.76
N ASN A 285 7.08 13.09 -6.62
CA ASN A 285 8.21 12.57 -7.41
C ASN A 285 9.56 12.98 -6.83
N LYS A 286 10.62 12.20 -7.09
CA LYS A 286 12.03 12.57 -6.84
C LYS A 286 12.73 13.20 -8.05
N HIS A 287 11.99 13.56 -9.09
CA HIS A 287 12.56 14.13 -10.30
C HIS A 287 13.27 15.47 -9.98
N PRO A 288 14.46 15.76 -10.55
CA PRO A 288 15.19 17.01 -10.27
C PRO A 288 14.38 18.29 -10.58
N ASN A 289 13.48 18.20 -11.56
CA ASN A 289 12.59 19.30 -11.94
C ASN A 289 11.31 19.41 -11.08
N ALA A 290 11.12 18.55 -10.06
CA ALA A 290 9.90 18.58 -9.24
C ALA A 290 9.75 19.92 -8.50
N THR A 291 10.84 20.42 -7.92
CA THR A 291 10.90 21.75 -7.29
C THR A 291 10.47 22.86 -8.23
N HIS A 292 10.94 22.83 -9.48
CA HIS A 292 10.59 23.82 -10.50
C HIS A 292 9.12 23.71 -10.88
N THR A 293 8.59 22.50 -11.05
CA THR A 293 7.16 22.27 -11.38
C THR A 293 6.26 22.76 -10.26
N VAL A 294 6.58 22.42 -9.00
CA VAL A 294 5.86 22.89 -7.81
C VAL A 294 5.86 24.42 -7.73
N ARG A 295 7.02 25.07 -7.91
CA ARG A 295 7.10 26.54 -7.97
C ARG A 295 6.25 27.11 -9.09
N CYS A 296 6.28 26.53 -10.29
CA CYS A 296 5.46 27.02 -11.41
C CYS A 296 3.96 26.98 -11.11
N ILE A 297 3.47 25.95 -10.41
CA ILE A 297 2.07 25.85 -10.01
C ILE A 297 1.74 26.88 -8.92
N LEU A 298 2.59 26.99 -7.89
CA LEU A 298 2.35 27.87 -6.75
C LEU A 298 2.53 29.35 -7.08
N ASP A 299 3.48 29.72 -7.94
CA ASP A 299 3.71 31.10 -8.35
C ASP A 299 2.58 31.61 -9.26
N ALA A 300 1.87 30.71 -9.95
CA ALA A 300 0.71 31.06 -10.78
C ALA A 300 -0.53 31.43 -9.95
N ALA A 301 -0.76 30.76 -8.81
CA ALA A 301 -1.74 31.20 -7.83
C ALA A 301 -1.36 30.73 -6.42
N PRO A 302 -0.69 31.59 -5.62
CA PRO A 302 -0.25 31.24 -4.27
C PRO A 302 -1.43 31.36 -3.30
N THR A 303 -2.38 30.44 -3.40
CA THR A 303 -3.53 30.38 -2.49
C THR A 303 -3.28 29.33 -1.41
N GLU A 304 -3.58 29.68 -0.17
CA GLU A 304 -3.50 28.75 0.97
C GLU A 304 -4.38 27.52 0.77
N SER A 305 -5.48 27.67 0.02
CA SER A 305 -6.40 26.59 -0.32
C SER A 305 -5.77 25.49 -1.17
N LEU A 306 -4.89 25.82 -2.12
CA LEU A 306 -4.24 24.79 -2.97
C LEU A 306 -3.09 24.11 -2.23
N LEU A 307 -2.32 24.89 -1.48
CA LEU A 307 -1.16 24.40 -0.73
C LEU A 307 -1.56 23.37 0.33
N ASN A 308 -2.74 23.55 0.93
CA ASN A 308 -3.30 22.66 1.94
C ASN A 308 -4.51 21.86 1.41
N TRP A 309 -4.69 21.77 0.09
CA TRP A 309 -5.76 20.97 -0.48
C TRP A 309 -5.63 19.52 -0.03
N GLN A 310 -6.74 18.90 0.36
CA GLN A 310 -6.75 17.52 0.79
C GLN A 310 -7.44 16.66 -0.25
N ASP A 311 -6.80 15.53 -0.59
CA ASP A 311 -7.44 14.47 -1.36
C ASP A 311 -8.55 13.77 -0.53
N TYR A 312 -9.23 12.77 -1.10
CA TYR A 312 -10.30 12.07 -0.38
C TYR A 312 -9.81 11.26 0.84
N GLU A 313 -8.50 11.04 0.97
CA GLU A 313 -7.87 10.44 2.16
C GLU A 313 -7.39 11.50 3.18
N GLY A 314 -7.67 12.79 2.95
CA GLY A 314 -7.24 13.89 3.83
C GLY A 314 -5.79 14.31 3.61
N ARG A 315 -5.09 13.74 2.64
CA ARG A 315 -3.64 13.97 2.43
C ARG A 315 -3.42 15.25 1.62
N THR A 316 -2.44 16.02 2.04
CA THR A 316 -2.01 17.25 1.35
C THR A 316 -0.82 17.00 0.42
N PRO A 317 -0.45 17.93 -0.49
CA PRO A 317 0.76 17.79 -1.30
C PRO A 317 2.03 17.60 -0.47
N LEU A 318 2.09 18.17 0.74
CA LEU A 318 3.18 17.97 1.67
C LEU A 318 3.29 16.51 2.14
N HIS A 319 2.17 15.81 2.37
CA HIS A 319 2.19 14.38 2.71
C HIS A 319 2.83 13.56 1.58
N PHE A 320 2.53 13.87 0.31
CA PHE A 320 3.12 13.17 -0.84
C PHE A 320 4.62 13.46 -1.00
N ALA A 321 5.04 14.70 -0.85
CA ALA A 321 6.46 15.07 -0.89
C ALA A 321 7.26 14.35 0.20
N VAL A 322 6.68 14.24 1.40
CA VAL A 322 7.25 13.49 2.52
C VAL A 322 7.23 11.99 2.23
N ALA A 323 6.15 11.45 1.67
CA ALA A 323 6.03 10.02 1.35
C ALA A 323 7.14 9.53 0.41
N ASP A 324 7.50 10.36 -0.57
CA ASP A 324 8.63 10.05 -1.43
C ASP A 324 9.97 10.30 -0.74
N GLY A 325 10.03 11.19 0.24
CA GLY A 325 11.29 11.61 0.85
C GLY A 325 12.04 12.63 0.00
N ASN A 326 11.33 13.47 -0.76
CA ASN A 326 11.93 14.54 -1.55
C ASN A 326 12.11 15.80 -0.68
N GLU A 327 13.27 15.90 -0.06
CA GLU A 327 13.65 17.00 0.84
C GLU A 327 13.54 18.37 0.18
N GLU A 328 13.96 18.50 -1.07
CA GLU A 328 13.93 19.80 -1.77
C GLU A 328 12.49 20.26 -2.00
N VAL A 329 11.58 19.35 -2.36
CA VAL A 329 10.16 19.70 -2.53
C VAL A 329 9.51 20.02 -1.20
N VAL A 330 9.83 19.27 -0.14
CA VAL A 330 9.37 19.59 1.23
C VAL A 330 9.84 20.98 1.64
N GLU A 331 11.10 21.33 1.36
CA GLU A 331 11.65 22.65 1.66
C GLU A 331 10.92 23.75 0.87
N VAL A 332 10.68 23.54 -0.42
CA VAL A 332 9.91 24.47 -1.27
C VAL A 332 8.50 24.67 -0.71
N LEU A 333 7.74 23.60 -0.48
CA LEU A 333 6.36 23.69 0.00
C LEU A 333 6.29 24.43 1.35
N THR A 334 7.16 24.07 2.28
CA THR A 334 7.19 24.68 3.63
C THR A 334 7.80 26.09 3.66
N SER A 335 8.40 26.57 2.57
CA SER A 335 8.85 27.96 2.44
C SER A 335 7.70 28.95 2.25
N TYR A 336 6.54 28.50 1.76
CA TYR A 336 5.36 29.34 1.60
C TYR A 336 4.64 29.52 2.95
N LYS A 337 4.34 30.78 3.32
CA LYS A 337 3.79 31.16 4.63
C LYS A 337 2.51 30.42 5.02
N GLY A 338 1.68 30.05 4.04
CA GLY A 338 0.42 29.34 4.26
C GLY A 338 0.52 27.82 4.37
N CYS A 339 1.72 27.23 4.31
CA CYS A 339 1.87 25.77 4.34
C CYS A 339 1.58 25.22 5.75
N SER A 340 0.58 24.36 5.86
CA SER A 340 0.27 23.66 7.10
C SER A 340 1.15 22.41 7.25
N VAL A 341 2.17 22.52 8.09
CA VAL A 341 3.04 21.37 8.45
C VAL A 341 2.37 20.39 9.40
N THR A 342 1.22 20.75 9.96
CA THR A 342 0.43 19.95 10.91
C THR A 342 -0.93 19.52 10.36
N ALA A 343 -1.14 19.59 9.04
CA ALA A 343 -2.37 19.10 8.43
C ALA A 343 -2.56 17.60 8.70
N TYR A 344 -3.80 17.18 8.97
CA TYR A 344 -4.13 15.79 9.26
C TYR A 344 -4.65 15.06 8.04
N ASP A 345 -4.24 13.80 7.84
CA ASP A 345 -4.96 12.86 7.00
C ASP A 345 -6.20 12.27 7.71
N ASN A 346 -6.95 11.39 7.04
CA ASN A 346 -8.14 10.76 7.62
C ASN A 346 -7.85 9.82 8.81
N LEU A 347 -6.59 9.49 9.06
CA LEU A 347 -6.13 8.74 10.24
C LEU A 347 -5.55 9.65 11.32
N PHE A 348 -5.74 10.97 11.18
CA PHE A 348 -5.20 12.01 12.06
C PHE A 348 -3.66 12.02 12.11
N ARG A 349 -3.01 11.55 11.05
CA ARG A 349 -1.55 11.60 10.93
C ARG A 349 -1.16 12.87 10.20
N THR A 350 -0.09 13.48 10.67
CA THR A 350 0.53 14.66 10.04
C THR A 350 1.67 14.26 9.11
N PRO A 351 2.19 15.18 8.26
CA PRO A 351 3.39 14.90 7.47
C PRO A 351 4.58 14.45 8.34
N LEU A 352 4.67 14.93 9.58
CA LEU A 352 5.71 14.51 10.52
C LEU A 352 5.56 13.02 10.92
N HIS A 353 4.33 12.50 11.07
CA HIS A 353 4.11 11.07 11.29
C HIS A 353 4.58 10.23 10.11
N TRP A 354 4.28 10.68 8.88
CA TRP A 354 4.72 10.01 7.65
C TRP A 354 6.25 10.01 7.54
N ALA A 355 6.90 11.15 7.78
CA ALA A 355 8.36 11.25 7.76
C ALA A 355 9.01 10.31 8.78
N SER A 356 8.39 10.16 9.96
CA SER A 356 8.88 9.29 11.03
C SER A 356 8.73 7.82 10.67
N LEU A 357 7.54 7.44 10.20
CA LEU A 357 7.23 6.07 9.76
C LEU A 357 8.18 5.60 8.65
N LEU A 358 8.58 6.51 7.76
CA LEU A 358 9.46 6.23 6.60
C LEU A 358 10.95 6.47 6.89
N GLY A 359 11.31 6.93 8.09
CA GLY A 359 12.71 7.10 8.50
C GLY A 359 13.43 8.27 7.84
N HIS A 360 12.71 9.31 7.43
CA HIS A 360 13.28 10.47 6.76
C HIS A 360 13.80 11.51 7.76
N ALA A 361 14.91 11.19 8.44
CA ALA A 361 15.48 11.99 9.53
C ALA A 361 15.68 13.48 9.17
N ARG A 362 16.15 13.79 7.95
CA ARG A 362 16.34 15.18 7.48
C ARG A 362 15.02 15.92 7.29
N ILE A 363 13.99 15.23 6.80
CA ILE A 363 12.64 15.80 6.66
C ILE A 363 12.02 16.00 8.05
N VAL A 364 12.20 15.06 8.97
CA VAL A 364 11.77 15.22 10.37
C VAL A 364 12.40 16.46 10.98
N HIS A 365 13.72 16.65 10.84
CA HIS A 365 14.42 17.84 11.31
C HIS A 365 13.80 19.12 10.72
N LEU A 366 13.65 19.19 9.40
CA LEU A 366 13.07 20.34 8.72
C LEU A 366 11.65 20.62 9.21
N LEU A 367 10.77 19.62 9.29
CA LEU A 367 9.38 19.81 9.72
C LEU A 367 9.29 20.27 11.18
N LEU A 368 10.17 19.79 12.07
CA LEU A 368 10.26 20.26 13.44
C LEU A 368 10.68 21.73 13.51
N GLU A 369 11.70 22.15 12.75
CA GLU A 369 12.14 23.55 12.67
C GLU A 369 11.05 24.49 12.13
N ARG A 370 10.23 24.02 11.18
CA ARG A 370 9.13 24.80 10.60
C ARG A 370 7.90 24.83 11.51
N ASN A 371 7.76 23.91 12.46
CA ASN A 371 6.64 23.86 13.39
C ASN A 371 6.78 24.88 14.53
N LYS A 372 6.36 26.13 14.26
CA LYS A 372 6.40 27.24 15.22
C LYS A 372 5.46 27.07 16.42
N SER A 373 4.46 26.19 16.34
CA SER A 373 3.51 25.99 17.44
C SER A 373 4.14 25.27 18.63
N GLY A 374 5.22 24.50 18.39
CA GLY A 374 5.84 23.62 19.38
C GLY A 374 4.99 22.40 19.76
N MET A 375 3.71 22.38 19.38
CA MET A 375 2.81 21.25 19.60
C MET A 375 3.09 20.18 18.56
N ILE A 376 3.32 18.95 19.02
CA ILE A 376 3.43 17.78 18.16
C ILE A 376 2.11 17.04 18.25
N PRO A 377 1.26 17.12 17.22
CA PRO A 377 -0.04 16.49 17.30
C PRO A 377 0.09 14.97 17.28
N SER A 378 -0.87 14.30 17.91
CA SER A 378 -1.00 12.84 17.93
C SER A 378 -2.08 12.37 16.94
N ASP A 379 -2.04 11.08 16.60
CA ASP A 379 -3.05 10.44 15.76
C ASP A 379 -4.33 10.07 16.53
N SER A 380 -5.24 9.35 15.86
CA SER A 380 -6.52 8.92 16.46
C SER A 380 -6.38 8.02 17.70
N GLN A 381 -5.22 7.40 17.90
CA GLN A 381 -4.90 6.55 19.06
C GLN A 381 -4.01 7.28 20.07
N GLY A 382 -3.77 8.58 19.90
CA GLY A 382 -2.85 9.33 20.74
C GLY A 382 -1.38 9.06 20.44
N ALA A 383 -1.04 8.27 19.42
CA ALA A 383 0.34 7.99 19.07
C ALA A 383 0.97 9.22 18.41
N THR A 384 2.12 9.64 18.93
CA THR A 384 2.92 10.74 18.39
C THR A 384 3.81 10.26 17.24
N PRO A 385 4.39 11.16 16.41
CA PRO A 385 5.36 10.78 15.38
C PRO A 385 6.56 9.97 15.90
N LEU A 386 6.96 10.18 17.16
CA LEU A 386 8.04 9.42 17.79
C LEU A 386 7.71 7.93 17.88
N HIS A 387 6.45 7.54 18.16
CA HIS A 387 6.01 6.15 18.16
C HIS A 387 6.20 5.49 16.79
N TYR A 388 5.85 6.22 15.73
CA TYR A 388 5.99 5.77 14.34
C TYR A 388 7.46 5.62 13.93
N GLY A 389 8.34 6.53 14.37
CA GLY A 389 9.78 6.39 14.16
C GLY A 389 10.39 5.23 14.93
N ALA A 390 9.87 4.98 16.14
CA ALA A 390 10.38 3.96 17.04
C ALA A 390 10.04 2.53 16.60
N GLN A 391 8.90 2.30 15.95
CA GLN A 391 8.49 0.96 15.48
C GLN A 391 9.30 0.42 14.28
N SER A 392 9.93 1.29 13.48
CA SER A 392 10.56 0.91 12.20
C SER A 392 12.09 0.80 12.29
N ASN A 393 12.66 0.76 13.50
CA ASN A 393 14.09 0.75 13.80
C ASN A 393 14.92 1.87 13.15
N TYR A 394 14.32 3.05 12.89
CA TYR A 394 15.03 4.21 12.32
C TYR A 394 15.69 5.04 13.42
N ALA A 395 16.79 4.52 13.98
CA ALA A 395 17.52 5.14 15.09
C ALA A 395 17.89 6.62 14.82
N ASP A 396 18.40 6.95 13.63
CA ASP A 396 18.75 8.34 13.25
C ASP A 396 17.56 9.29 13.32
N THR A 397 16.35 8.81 12.98
CA THR A 397 15.14 9.62 13.05
C THR A 397 14.75 9.88 14.51
N VAL A 398 14.86 8.87 15.36
CA VAL A 398 14.63 8.98 16.81
C VAL A 398 15.67 9.91 17.47
N VAL A 399 16.92 9.90 17.01
CA VAL A 399 17.95 10.86 17.47
C VAL A 399 17.48 12.31 17.24
N VAL A 400 16.95 12.61 16.05
CA VAL A 400 16.46 13.96 15.72
C VAL A 400 15.34 14.38 16.67
N PHE A 401 14.39 13.48 16.95
CA PHE A 401 13.32 13.74 17.90
C PHE A 401 13.85 14.02 19.31
N LEU A 402 14.68 13.14 19.86
CA LEU A 402 15.10 13.22 21.27
C LEU A 402 16.11 14.35 21.55
N ARG A 403 16.82 14.83 20.52
CA ARG A 403 17.63 16.04 20.60
C ARG A 403 16.79 17.31 20.64
N HIS A 404 15.57 17.29 20.13
CA HIS A 404 14.71 18.47 20.13
C HIS A 404 14.16 18.73 21.54
N PRO A 405 14.42 19.92 22.16
CA PRO A 405 14.14 20.14 23.58
C PRO A 405 12.68 20.02 24.01
N SER A 406 11.72 20.19 23.09
CA SER A 406 10.28 20.12 23.38
C SER A 406 9.71 18.70 23.32
N ILE A 407 10.47 17.71 22.85
CA ILE A 407 9.94 16.37 22.54
C ILE A 407 10.26 15.42 23.68
N ARG A 408 9.23 14.72 24.13
CA ARG A 408 9.30 13.70 25.18
C ARG A 408 8.63 12.43 24.67
N ASP A 409 8.95 11.32 25.33
CA ASP A 409 8.32 10.03 25.06
C ASP A 409 6.96 9.95 25.77
N GLU A 410 6.03 10.78 25.31
CA GLU A 410 4.67 10.84 25.86
C GLU A 410 3.88 9.58 25.47
N PRO A 411 3.07 9.02 26.37
CA PRO A 411 2.32 7.79 26.09
C PRO A 411 1.10 8.01 25.18
N ASP A 412 0.74 6.97 24.42
CA ASP A 412 -0.49 6.89 23.63
C ASP A 412 -1.77 6.74 24.51
N LEU A 413 -2.94 6.59 23.88
CA LEU A 413 -4.20 6.43 24.61
C LEU A 413 -4.27 5.13 25.44
N GLU A 414 -3.48 4.10 25.14
CA GLU A 414 -3.35 2.90 25.97
C GLU A 414 -2.25 3.03 27.05
N GLY A 415 -1.55 4.16 27.11
CA GLY A 415 -0.46 4.37 28.05
C GLY A 415 0.89 3.85 27.57
N ARG A 416 1.00 3.42 26.32
CA ARG A 416 2.25 2.87 25.77
C ARG A 416 3.12 3.99 25.26
N THR A 417 4.42 3.91 25.56
CA THR A 417 5.41 4.87 25.05
C THR A 417 6.01 4.41 23.72
N ALA A 418 6.72 5.30 23.03
CA ALA A 418 7.46 4.94 21.82
C ALA A 418 8.56 3.91 22.12
N PHE A 419 9.15 3.93 23.31
CA PHE A 419 10.07 2.89 23.77
C PHE A 419 9.41 1.50 23.82
N MET A 420 8.16 1.41 24.32
CA MET A 420 7.40 0.15 24.32
C MET A 420 7.05 -0.31 22.90
N TRP A 421 6.71 0.62 22.00
CA TRP A 421 6.49 0.32 20.59
C TRP A 421 7.75 -0.23 19.92
N ALA A 422 8.92 0.37 20.18
CA ALA A 422 10.20 -0.14 19.70
C ALA A 422 10.46 -1.57 20.19
N ALA A 423 10.17 -1.84 21.48
CA ALA A 423 10.33 -3.17 22.06
C ALA A 423 9.41 -4.22 21.42
N GLY A 424 8.13 -3.91 21.25
CA GLY A 424 7.16 -4.79 20.59
C GLY A 424 7.41 -4.98 19.08
N LYS A 425 8.31 -4.22 18.47
CA LYS A 425 8.66 -4.32 17.04
C LYS A 425 10.08 -4.79 16.80
N GLY A 426 10.84 -5.07 17.87
CA GLY A 426 12.20 -5.56 17.76
C GLY A 426 13.21 -4.51 17.29
N SER A 427 12.94 -3.23 17.56
CA SER A 427 13.76 -2.10 17.10
C SER A 427 14.94 -1.84 18.05
N ASP A 428 15.90 -2.76 18.06
CA ASP A 428 17.02 -2.78 19.00
C ASP A 428 17.92 -1.53 18.92
N ASP A 429 18.13 -0.97 17.73
CA ASP A 429 19.00 0.20 17.56
C ASP A 429 18.31 1.47 18.08
N VAL A 430 16.99 1.57 17.88
CA VAL A 430 16.18 2.61 18.52
C VAL A 430 16.26 2.51 20.03
N ILE A 431 16.08 1.31 20.61
CA ILE A 431 16.15 1.11 22.07
C ILE A 431 17.51 1.55 22.61
N LYS A 432 18.61 1.13 21.97
CA LYS A 432 19.97 1.55 22.38
C LYS A 432 20.10 3.08 22.37
N VAL A 433 19.71 3.73 21.27
CA VAL A 433 19.79 5.19 21.14
C VAL A 433 18.90 5.92 22.16
N MET A 434 17.70 5.43 22.41
CA MET A 434 16.80 6.02 23.40
C MET A 434 17.43 5.99 24.80
N LEU A 435 18.03 4.86 25.21
CA LEU A 435 18.72 4.71 26.50
C LEU A 435 20.03 5.50 26.59
N GLU A 436 20.73 5.67 25.47
CA GLU A 436 21.95 6.48 25.40
C GLU A 436 21.67 7.98 25.51
N LEU A 437 20.58 8.47 24.90
CA LEU A 437 20.23 9.89 24.88
C LEU A 437 19.41 10.35 26.09
N LYS A 438 18.71 9.43 26.77
CA LYS A 438 17.84 9.71 27.92
C LYS A 438 18.21 8.78 29.08
N HIS A 439 19.20 9.20 29.87
CA HIS A 439 19.66 8.44 31.04
C HIS A 439 18.61 8.30 32.15
N ASP A 440 17.58 9.14 32.14
CA ASP A 440 16.45 9.15 33.06
C ASP A 440 15.26 8.31 32.58
N MET A 441 15.38 7.63 31.44
CA MET A 441 14.31 6.79 30.89
C MET A 441 14.05 5.57 31.78
N ASP A 442 12.80 5.43 32.24
CA ASP A 442 12.37 4.28 33.02
C ASP A 442 12.02 3.10 32.09
N ILE A 443 12.95 2.13 32.01
CA ILE A 443 12.79 0.88 31.25
C ILE A 443 11.58 0.06 31.74
N ASN A 444 11.20 0.22 33.00
CA ASN A 444 10.16 -0.55 33.67
C ASN A 444 8.83 0.20 33.76
N MET A 445 8.71 1.34 33.08
CA MET A 445 7.42 2.01 32.93
C MET A 445 6.40 1.01 32.38
N ALA A 446 5.17 1.11 32.89
CA ALA A 446 4.06 0.25 32.54
C ALA A 446 2.93 1.05 31.89
N ASP A 447 2.26 0.45 30.91
CA ASP A 447 1.08 1.02 30.27
C ASP A 447 -0.16 0.92 31.18
N LYS A 448 -1.34 1.31 30.69
CA LYS A 448 -2.58 1.27 31.49
C LYS A 448 -3.00 -0.15 31.89
N TYR A 449 -2.48 -1.16 31.24
CA TYR A 449 -2.72 -2.57 31.52
C TYR A 449 -1.59 -3.20 32.34
N GLY A 450 -0.61 -2.43 32.80
CA GLY A 450 0.54 -2.94 33.54
C GLY A 450 1.59 -3.61 32.64
N GLY A 451 1.43 -3.55 31.32
CA GLY A 451 2.37 -4.08 30.35
C GLY A 451 3.62 -3.20 30.26
N THR A 452 4.80 -3.83 30.29
CA THR A 452 6.10 -3.15 30.15
C THR A 452 6.69 -3.39 28.76
N ALA A 453 7.80 -2.71 28.42
CA ALA A 453 8.54 -2.99 27.18
C ALA A 453 8.96 -4.48 27.06
N LEU A 454 9.30 -5.12 28.18
CA LEU A 454 9.64 -6.55 28.20
C LEU A 454 8.43 -7.44 27.88
N HIS A 455 7.22 -7.08 28.35
CA HIS A 455 5.99 -7.77 27.96
C HIS A 455 5.77 -7.68 26.45
N ALA A 456 5.89 -6.48 25.87
CA ALA A 456 5.69 -6.26 24.44
C ALA A 456 6.69 -7.04 23.57
N ALA A 457 7.97 -7.03 23.94
CA ALA A 457 9.01 -7.79 23.24
C ALA A 457 8.80 -9.31 23.36
N ALA A 458 8.38 -9.78 24.55
CA ALA A 458 8.14 -11.19 24.80
C ALA A 458 6.90 -11.73 24.06
N LEU A 459 5.81 -10.95 24.06
CA LEU A 459 4.58 -11.26 23.31
C LEU A 459 4.85 -11.33 21.81
N SER A 460 5.76 -10.50 21.28
CA SER A 460 6.03 -10.39 19.84
C SER A 460 7.16 -11.30 19.36
N GLY A 461 7.82 -12.03 20.26
CA GLY A 461 8.85 -13.01 19.91
C GLY A 461 10.24 -12.43 19.61
N HIS A 462 10.52 -11.19 20.04
CA HIS A 462 11.78 -10.51 19.72
C HIS A 462 12.90 -10.87 20.69
N ILE A 463 13.59 -11.98 20.43
CA ILE A 463 14.62 -12.55 21.30
C ILE A 463 15.79 -11.59 21.57
N SER A 464 16.29 -10.90 20.54
CA SER A 464 17.40 -9.95 20.68
C SER A 464 17.01 -8.77 21.56
N THR A 465 15.79 -8.28 21.41
CA THR A 465 15.21 -7.21 22.21
C THR A 465 14.98 -7.62 23.66
N VAL A 466 14.45 -8.82 23.90
CA VAL A 466 14.32 -9.38 25.26
C VAL A 466 15.68 -9.45 25.94
N ARG A 467 16.71 -9.96 25.24
CA ARG A 467 18.08 -9.99 25.75
C ARG A 467 18.59 -8.59 26.08
N LEU A 468 18.43 -7.65 25.15
CA LEU A 468 18.86 -6.26 25.33
C LEU A 468 18.19 -5.59 26.53
N LEU A 469 16.87 -5.75 26.69
CA LEU A 469 16.12 -5.19 27.81
C LEU A 469 16.58 -5.76 29.15
N LEU A 470 16.79 -7.08 29.23
CA LEU A 470 17.32 -7.74 30.42
C LEU A 470 18.74 -7.25 30.77
N GLU A 471 19.62 -7.14 29.78
CA GLU A 471 20.98 -6.59 29.95
C GLU A 471 20.97 -5.14 30.45
N LYS A 472 19.92 -4.38 30.11
CA LYS A 472 19.74 -2.99 30.53
C LYS A 472 18.97 -2.84 31.84
N GLY A 473 18.65 -3.95 32.54
CA GLY A 473 18.04 -3.91 33.86
C GLY A 473 16.50 -3.88 33.86
N ALA A 474 15.86 -4.38 32.81
CA ALA A 474 14.43 -4.65 32.86
C ALA A 474 14.11 -5.67 33.97
N ILE A 475 13.06 -5.41 34.74
CA ILE A 475 12.50 -6.37 35.70
C ILE A 475 12.02 -7.57 34.89
N VAL A 476 12.38 -8.78 35.35
CA VAL A 476 12.15 -10.03 34.62
C VAL A 476 10.71 -10.51 34.73
N ASP A 477 10.13 -10.40 35.93
CA ASP A 477 8.76 -10.81 36.26
C ASP A 477 7.85 -9.63 36.68
N PRO A 478 7.75 -8.54 35.89
CA PRO A 478 6.74 -7.53 36.12
C PRO A 478 5.37 -8.16 35.89
N LEU A 479 4.37 -7.68 36.62
CA LEU A 479 3.00 -8.20 36.56
C LEU A 479 2.10 -7.18 35.88
N ASP A 480 1.39 -7.62 34.85
CA ASP A 480 0.29 -6.84 34.27
C ASP A 480 -0.99 -6.92 35.13
N VAL A 481 -2.09 -6.30 34.69
CA VAL A 481 -3.37 -6.29 35.43
C VAL A 481 -3.98 -7.68 35.65
N MET A 482 -3.59 -8.68 34.87
CA MET A 482 -4.00 -10.09 35.01
C MET A 482 -2.94 -10.93 35.73
N LYS A 483 -1.92 -10.29 36.31
CA LYS A 483 -0.73 -10.96 36.87
C LYS A 483 0.01 -11.81 35.85
N HIS A 484 -0.05 -11.45 34.57
CA HIS A 484 0.80 -12.09 33.57
C HIS A 484 2.20 -11.50 33.64
N THR A 485 3.19 -12.38 33.58
CA THR A 485 4.59 -12.00 33.37
C THR A 485 4.91 -12.00 31.87
N PRO A 486 6.05 -11.43 31.44
CA PRO A 486 6.54 -11.56 30.07
C PRO A 486 6.66 -13.03 29.62
N LEU A 487 7.00 -13.94 30.55
CA LEU A 487 7.05 -15.37 30.30
C LEU A 487 5.69 -15.93 29.87
N PHE A 488 4.59 -15.52 30.52
CA PHE A 488 3.26 -16.01 30.15
C PHE A 488 2.88 -15.58 28.72
N ARG A 489 3.15 -14.33 28.36
CA ARG A 489 2.93 -13.81 27.00
C ARG A 489 3.72 -14.58 25.95
N ALA A 490 4.98 -14.92 26.25
CA ALA A 490 5.79 -15.74 25.36
C ALA A 490 5.27 -17.20 25.27
N CYS A 491 4.71 -17.75 26.34
CA CYS A 491 4.14 -19.10 26.36
C CYS A 491 2.83 -19.20 25.58
N GLU A 492 1.96 -18.20 25.72
CA GLU A 492 0.71 -18.07 24.94
C GLU A 492 1.01 -18.07 23.43
N MET A 493 2.04 -17.32 23.01
CA MET A 493 2.41 -17.16 21.59
C MET A 493 3.39 -18.21 21.06
N GLY A 494 3.91 -19.11 21.91
CA GLY A 494 4.77 -20.22 21.48
C GLY A 494 6.23 -19.82 21.21
N HIS A 495 6.71 -18.71 21.77
CA HIS A 495 8.04 -18.19 21.49
C HIS A 495 9.14 -18.88 22.32
N ARG A 496 9.45 -20.12 21.96
CA ARG A 496 10.42 -21.01 22.65
C ARG A 496 11.74 -20.32 23.03
N ASP A 497 12.38 -19.63 22.09
CA ASP A 497 13.69 -19.03 22.33
C ASP A 497 13.62 -17.78 23.22
N VAL A 498 12.50 -17.05 23.18
CA VAL A 498 12.22 -15.96 24.15
C VAL A 498 12.06 -16.55 25.54
N ILE A 499 11.30 -17.64 25.68
CA ILE A 499 11.09 -18.34 26.96
C ILE A 499 12.42 -18.78 27.55
N LEU A 500 13.26 -19.46 26.77
CA LEU A 500 14.60 -19.85 27.21
C LEU A 500 15.47 -18.65 27.60
N THR A 501 15.34 -17.52 26.91
CA THR A 501 16.08 -16.30 27.23
C THR A 501 15.58 -15.66 28.53
N LEU A 502 14.26 -15.61 28.76
CA LEU A 502 13.67 -15.13 30.00
C LEU A 502 14.05 -16.01 31.19
N ILE A 503 13.99 -17.33 31.06
CA ILE A 503 14.41 -18.28 32.11
C ILE A 503 15.89 -18.09 32.44
N LYS A 504 16.77 -17.98 31.43
CA LYS A 504 18.19 -17.66 31.64
C LYS A 504 18.40 -16.28 32.29
N GLY A 505 17.50 -15.35 32.04
CA GLY A 505 17.44 -14.03 32.67
C GLY A 505 16.92 -14.05 34.11
N GLY A 506 16.48 -15.19 34.64
CA GLY A 506 15.99 -15.36 36.00
C GLY A 506 14.47 -15.34 36.15
N ALA A 507 13.70 -15.55 35.07
CA ALA A 507 12.25 -15.60 35.14
C ALA A 507 11.75 -16.79 35.96
N HIS A 508 10.81 -16.54 36.86
CA HIS A 508 10.22 -17.58 37.70
C HIS A 508 9.13 -18.34 36.93
N VAL A 509 9.42 -19.59 36.57
CA VAL A 509 8.51 -20.45 35.79
C VAL A 509 7.28 -20.93 36.57
N ASN A 510 7.35 -20.90 37.91
CA ASN A 510 6.32 -21.41 38.82
C ASN A 510 5.27 -20.36 39.23
N LEU A 511 5.35 -19.14 38.69
CA LEU A 511 4.33 -18.12 38.94
C LEU A 511 2.99 -18.53 38.30
N VAL A 512 1.91 -17.97 38.85
CA VAL A 512 0.54 -18.18 38.38
C VAL A 512 -0.20 -16.86 38.26
N ASP A 513 -1.15 -16.78 37.33
CA ASP A 513 -1.99 -15.61 37.10
C ASP A 513 -3.12 -15.47 38.14
N THR A 514 -4.04 -14.53 37.94
CA THR A 514 -5.19 -14.31 38.83
C THR A 514 -6.10 -15.53 39.01
N ASP A 515 -6.19 -16.38 37.99
CA ASP A 515 -7.03 -17.59 37.97
C ASP A 515 -6.24 -18.85 38.36
N GLY A 516 -4.96 -18.69 38.70
CA GLY A 516 -4.08 -19.80 39.07
C GLY A 516 -3.49 -20.52 37.86
N HIS A 517 -3.63 -19.99 36.63
CA HIS A 517 -2.98 -20.58 35.47
C HIS A 517 -1.48 -20.38 35.55
N SER A 518 -0.73 -21.48 35.45
CA SER A 518 0.73 -21.45 35.27
C SER A 518 1.11 -21.20 33.81
N ALA A 519 2.39 -20.94 33.55
CA ALA A 519 2.94 -20.86 32.19
C ALA A 519 2.60 -22.09 31.33
N LEU A 520 2.53 -23.28 31.93
CA LEU A 520 2.17 -24.52 31.23
C LEU A 520 0.71 -24.56 30.80
N HIS A 521 -0.20 -23.95 31.56
CA HIS A 521 -1.60 -23.79 31.14
C HIS A 521 -1.69 -22.88 29.92
N TRP A 522 -0.98 -21.75 29.91
CA TRP A 522 -0.95 -20.82 28.78
C TRP A 522 -0.33 -21.43 27.53
N ALA A 523 0.77 -22.20 27.67
CA ALA A 523 1.36 -22.95 26.56
C ALA A 523 0.39 -24.00 25.98
N ALA A 524 -0.34 -24.70 26.84
CA ALA A 524 -1.35 -25.67 26.44
C ALA A 524 -2.57 -25.01 25.76
N LEU A 525 -3.05 -23.88 26.28
CA LEU A 525 -4.12 -23.06 25.68
C LEU A 525 -3.69 -22.42 24.35
N GLY A 526 -2.40 -22.16 24.15
CA GLY A 526 -1.84 -21.67 22.88
C GLY A 526 -1.54 -22.78 21.87
N GLY A 527 -1.64 -24.05 22.25
CA GLY A 527 -1.33 -25.19 21.38
C GLY A 527 0.17 -25.40 21.12
N ASN A 528 1.03 -24.90 22.01
CA ASN A 528 2.48 -24.85 21.83
C ASN A 528 3.19 -26.05 22.49
N ALA A 529 3.17 -27.22 21.84
CA ALA A 529 3.69 -28.47 22.42
C ALA A 529 5.18 -28.39 22.79
N GLU A 530 6.03 -27.82 21.92
CA GLU A 530 7.46 -27.63 22.23
C GLU A 530 7.70 -26.73 23.45
N VAL A 531 6.82 -25.75 23.66
CA VAL A 531 6.88 -24.89 24.85
C VAL A 531 6.45 -25.66 26.10
N CYS A 532 5.39 -26.48 26.00
CA CYS A 532 5.01 -27.37 27.10
C CYS A 532 6.17 -28.28 27.51
N GLU A 533 6.89 -28.86 26.55
CA GLU A 533 8.08 -29.68 26.81
C GLU A 533 9.15 -28.89 27.57
N VAL A 534 9.54 -27.72 27.06
CA VAL A 534 10.54 -26.85 27.71
C VAL A 534 10.12 -26.47 29.13
N LEU A 535 8.85 -26.15 29.36
CA LEU A 535 8.37 -25.80 30.70
C LEU A 535 8.41 -27.00 31.67
N MET A 536 8.09 -28.21 31.19
CA MET A 536 8.19 -29.44 31.99
C MET A 536 9.64 -29.80 32.31
N GLU A 537 10.57 -29.62 31.34
CA GLU A 537 12.01 -29.76 31.58
C GLU A 537 12.54 -28.77 32.63
N ASN A 538 11.88 -27.62 32.76
CA ASN A 538 12.18 -26.61 33.78
C ASN A 538 11.38 -26.79 35.08
N GLY A 539 10.82 -27.99 35.32
CA GLY A 539 10.29 -28.40 36.62
C GLY A 539 8.79 -28.18 36.82
N LEU A 540 8.03 -27.78 35.79
CA LEU A 540 6.57 -27.74 35.90
C LEU A 540 5.98 -29.15 35.72
N GLY A 541 5.16 -29.56 36.69
CA GLY A 541 4.42 -30.82 36.57
C GLY A 541 3.30 -30.71 35.52
N PRO A 542 3.02 -31.78 34.75
CA PRO A 542 1.92 -31.83 33.78
C PRO A 542 0.53 -31.76 34.42
N ASN A 543 0.43 -32.08 35.71
CA ASN A 543 -0.79 -32.20 36.50
C ASN A 543 -1.06 -30.99 37.42
N LEU A 544 -0.38 -29.86 37.16
CA LEU A 544 -0.67 -28.61 37.88
C LEU A 544 -2.15 -28.25 37.72
N GLN A 545 -2.76 -27.77 38.80
CA GLN A 545 -4.17 -27.37 38.79
C GLN A 545 -4.30 -25.87 39.02
N ASP A 546 -5.10 -25.21 38.19
CA ASP A 546 -5.51 -23.82 38.42
C ASP A 546 -6.51 -23.70 39.59
N HIS A 547 -7.03 -22.50 39.86
CA HIS A 547 -8.00 -22.30 40.94
C HIS A 547 -9.33 -23.03 40.71
N ALA A 548 -9.69 -23.35 39.47
CA ALA A 548 -10.85 -24.15 39.11
C ALA A 548 -10.58 -25.67 39.16
N GLY A 549 -9.34 -26.09 39.43
CA GLY A 549 -8.93 -27.49 39.42
C GLY A 549 -8.61 -28.03 38.03
N ARG A 550 -8.52 -27.16 37.01
CA ARG A 550 -8.23 -27.56 35.63
C ARG A 550 -6.75 -27.80 35.44
N THR A 551 -6.40 -28.78 34.60
CA THR A 551 -5.01 -29.10 34.25
C THR A 551 -4.62 -28.57 32.87
N PRO A 552 -3.31 -28.43 32.56
CA PRO A 552 -2.86 -28.11 31.20
C PRO A 552 -3.39 -29.07 30.14
N LEU A 553 -3.55 -30.37 30.47
CA LEU A 553 -4.13 -31.35 29.56
C LEU A 553 -5.58 -31.01 29.20
N GLN A 554 -6.38 -30.60 30.19
CA GLN A 554 -7.76 -30.18 29.96
C GLN A 554 -7.83 -28.87 29.17
N CYS A 555 -6.90 -27.94 29.40
CA CYS A 555 -6.78 -26.74 28.58
C CYS A 555 -6.48 -27.06 27.11
N ALA A 556 -5.50 -27.94 26.84
CA ALA A 556 -5.18 -28.40 25.49
C ALA A 556 -6.37 -29.14 24.85
N ALA A 557 -7.09 -29.96 25.63
CA ALA A 557 -8.26 -30.69 25.16
C ALA A 557 -9.44 -29.78 24.83
N TYR A 558 -9.69 -28.75 25.66
CA TYR A 558 -10.74 -27.76 25.44
C TYR A 558 -10.57 -27.04 24.10
N ALA A 559 -9.34 -26.69 23.76
CA ALA A 559 -9.02 -26.01 22.51
C ALA A 559 -8.71 -26.96 21.32
N GLY A 560 -8.69 -28.29 21.55
CA GLY A 560 -8.50 -29.31 20.51
C GLY A 560 -7.05 -29.50 20.05
N TYR A 561 -6.05 -29.14 20.84
CA TYR A 561 -4.63 -29.24 20.48
C TYR A 561 -4.05 -30.63 20.74
N ILE A 562 -4.26 -31.53 19.78
CA ILE A 562 -3.88 -32.96 19.86
C ILE A 562 -2.39 -33.14 20.18
N ASN A 563 -1.49 -32.36 19.55
CA ASN A 563 -0.05 -32.50 19.78
C ASN A 563 0.34 -32.15 21.23
N CYS A 564 -0.25 -31.09 21.79
CA CYS A 564 -0.06 -30.75 23.20
C CYS A 564 -0.61 -31.84 24.12
N MET A 565 -1.80 -32.35 23.82
CA MET A 565 -2.39 -33.44 24.60
C MET A 565 -1.51 -34.69 24.59
N ALA A 566 -1.04 -35.08 23.40
CA ALA A 566 -0.17 -36.25 23.24
C ALA A 566 1.14 -36.07 24.02
N LEU A 567 1.78 -34.91 23.92
CA LEU A 567 3.00 -34.59 24.64
C LEU A 567 2.77 -34.58 26.17
N LEU A 568 1.70 -33.94 26.65
CA LEU A 568 1.37 -33.93 28.07
C LEU A 568 1.13 -35.34 28.61
N ILE A 569 0.40 -36.20 27.87
CA ILE A 569 0.18 -37.61 28.24
C ILE A 569 1.49 -38.40 28.22
N GLN A 570 2.39 -38.15 27.26
CA GLN A 570 3.73 -38.78 27.24
C GLN A 570 4.56 -38.41 28.47
N HIS A 571 4.30 -37.25 29.07
CA HIS A 571 4.93 -36.79 30.31
C HIS A 571 4.10 -37.11 31.56
N ASP A 572 3.22 -38.12 31.54
CA ASP A 572 2.42 -38.58 32.68
C ASP A 572 1.33 -37.61 33.16
N ALA A 573 0.75 -36.82 32.25
CA ALA A 573 -0.51 -36.12 32.54
C ALA A 573 -1.65 -37.12 32.78
N ASP A 574 -2.34 -37.01 33.92
CA ASP A 574 -3.47 -37.88 34.26
C ASP A 574 -4.78 -37.34 33.65
N PRO A 575 -5.39 -38.04 32.67
CA PRO A 575 -6.63 -37.61 32.04
C PRO A 575 -7.86 -37.71 32.98
N ASN A 576 -7.72 -38.34 34.14
CA ASN A 576 -8.82 -38.57 35.09
C ASN A 576 -8.91 -37.49 36.18
N ILE A 577 -7.95 -36.55 36.24
CA ILE A 577 -8.04 -35.43 37.16
C ILE A 577 -9.31 -34.64 36.83
N GLN A 578 -10.13 -34.39 37.84
CA GLN A 578 -11.39 -33.67 37.69
C GLN A 578 -11.22 -32.22 38.15
N ASP A 579 -11.83 -31.31 37.39
CA ASP A 579 -12.01 -29.95 37.86
C ASP A 579 -13.04 -29.89 39.00
N LYS A 580 -13.14 -28.73 39.64
CA LYS A 580 -14.06 -28.53 40.77
C LYS A 580 -15.53 -28.54 40.32
N GLU A 581 -15.83 -28.29 39.05
CA GLU A 581 -17.22 -28.29 38.56
C GLU A 581 -17.77 -29.71 38.36
N VAL A 582 -16.98 -30.59 37.75
CA VAL A 582 -17.31 -32.01 37.53
C VAL A 582 -17.19 -32.81 38.83
N GLY A 583 -16.17 -32.54 39.65
CA GLY A 583 -16.00 -33.19 40.95
C GLY A 583 -17.18 -32.94 41.90
N ASN A 584 -17.74 -31.71 41.89
CA ASN A 584 -18.92 -31.39 42.69
C ASN A 584 -20.19 -32.10 42.18
N LYS A 585 -20.39 -32.21 40.86
CA LYS A 585 -21.51 -32.98 40.29
C LYS A 585 -21.41 -34.47 40.63
N ALA A 586 -20.24 -35.08 40.43
CA ALA A 586 -20.00 -36.48 40.75
C ALA A 586 -20.15 -36.78 42.26
N ARG A 587 -19.79 -35.83 43.13
CA ARG A 587 -19.99 -35.96 44.59
C ARG A 587 -21.46 -35.85 44.98
N ILE A 588 -22.23 -34.94 44.36
CA ILE A 588 -23.67 -34.81 44.59
C ILE A 588 -24.40 -36.09 44.13
N GLU A 589 -24.04 -36.63 42.96
CA GLU A 589 -24.60 -37.89 42.44
C GLU A 589 -24.27 -39.09 43.36
N LYS A 590 -23.06 -39.17 43.91
CA LYS A 590 -22.69 -40.20 44.91
C LYS A 590 -23.36 -40.04 46.27
N THR A 591 -23.85 -38.85 46.62
CA THR A 591 -24.52 -38.58 47.91
C THR A 591 -26.04 -38.79 47.82
N LEU A 592 -26.58 -38.85 46.60
CA LEU A 592 -28.01 -39.02 46.30
C LEU A 592 -28.38 -40.44 45.82
N GLY A 593 -27.41 -41.35 45.71
CA GLY A 593 -27.62 -42.79 45.50
C GLY A 593 -27.34 -43.57 46.76
#